data_AF-A0A2I8AH10-F1
#
_entry.id   AF-A0A2I8AH10-F1
#
_cell.length_a   1.000
_cell.length_b   1.000
_cell.length_c   1.000
_cell.angle_alpha   90.00
_cell.angle_beta   90.00
_cell.angle_gamma   90.00
#
_symmetry.space_group_name_H-M   'P 1'
#
loop_
_entity.id
_entity.type
_entity.pdbx_description
1 polymer ?
#
loop_
_entity_poly.entity_id
_entity_poly.type
_entity_poly.pdbx_seq_one_letter_code
_entity_poly.pdbx_strand_id
1 'polypeptide(L)'
;MGKNPMIHIKRLSIILGGCLLLNSASAIATTNQTVPTINYQQGKRRGQIPDWSKITWEKLPAIQQAGYLIVPKKYQDKFGYDPSRSWNAGQKSDSVIMLGDADDEFRFGDFTLDDIAKITSQSDAPDNAQDKDPTLKDVGFVKWQTTASLVKAIPSLGNLQVNRVKPILEVLGESDYLPSSCRSGTIAQCLRSNPKAGQRPLWDIDLSKYSTNSIPGLRQTPIRQFKQWQRTYINQVPGLNKVPFSQMPNPIKPGTSVAGIASTVFGKAERGDSRVGDNYFVSGSIVRGDRTVSKACEAGKECSYLELGDLGGENGPLYGKRWASGSSQQVKGGYGLLAAVNGGKEPTGRLVHGNAFKVAMIGANESTGTADFGLFFRICVRPPFQQKTCTPYFIGPVPWMSVKENDLVILGTGR
;
A
#
# COMPACT_ATOMS: atom_id res chain seq x y z
N MET A 1 -50.02 32.23 0.72
CA MET A 1 -49.77 30.78 0.67
C MET A 1 -48.57 30.53 -0.22
N GLY A 2 -47.40 30.26 0.37
CA GLY A 2 -46.18 29.94 -0.37
C GLY A 2 -45.27 29.12 0.53
N LYS A 3 -45.20 27.80 0.30
CA LYS A 3 -44.37 26.87 1.05
C LYS A 3 -43.01 26.75 0.34
N ASN A 4 -41.94 27.20 1.01
CA ASN A 4 -40.57 26.79 0.69
C ASN A 4 -40.32 25.38 1.23
N PRO A 5 -39.75 24.43 0.46
CA PRO A 5 -39.29 23.18 1.02
C PRO A 5 -37.87 23.36 1.59
N MET A 6 -37.73 23.09 2.89
CA MET A 6 -36.47 22.94 3.58
C MET A 6 -35.70 21.73 3.02
N ILE A 7 -34.48 21.97 2.55
CA ILE A 7 -33.52 20.93 2.17
C ILE A 7 -32.92 20.34 3.46
N HIS A 8 -33.32 19.12 3.81
CA HIS A 8 -32.72 18.37 4.91
C HIS A 8 -31.37 17.79 4.50
N ILE A 9 -30.28 18.42 4.94
CA ILE A 9 -28.94 17.82 4.96
C ILE A 9 -28.92 16.78 6.10
N LYS A 10 -29.11 15.50 5.76
CA LYS A 10 -28.95 14.39 6.72
C LYS A 10 -27.46 14.21 7.05
N ARG A 11 -27.10 14.61 8.28
CA ARG A 11 -25.80 14.37 8.90
C ARG A 11 -25.53 12.86 9.00
N LEU A 12 -24.30 12.47 8.68
CA LEU A 12 -23.77 11.13 8.85
C LEU A 12 -23.52 10.92 10.36
N SER A 13 -24.44 10.28 11.07
CA SER A 13 -24.22 9.87 12.46
C SER A 13 -23.38 8.59 12.50
N ILE A 14 -22.17 8.69 13.05
CA ILE A 14 -21.31 7.57 13.41
C ILE A 14 -21.57 7.27 14.88
N ILE A 15 -21.95 6.03 15.19
CA ILE A 15 -22.19 5.56 16.56
C ILE A 15 -20.85 5.51 17.29
N LEU A 16 -20.70 6.32 18.35
CA LEU A 16 -19.63 6.18 19.34
C LEU A 16 -19.98 4.99 20.25
N GLY A 17 -19.31 3.86 20.04
CA GLY A 17 -19.22 2.82 21.06
C GLY A 17 -18.05 3.12 21.99
N GLY A 18 -18.34 3.54 23.21
CA GLY A 18 -17.33 3.66 24.27
C GLY A 18 -16.83 2.28 24.67
N CYS A 19 -15.53 2.06 24.50
CA CYS A 19 -14.85 0.85 24.97
C CYS A 19 -13.87 1.26 26.08
N LEU A 20 -14.07 0.74 27.28
CA LEU A 20 -13.10 0.82 28.37
C LEU A 20 -11.77 0.22 27.90
N LEU A 21 -10.69 1.00 27.96
CA LEU A 21 -9.34 0.52 27.72
C LEU A 21 -8.76 0.00 29.04
N LEU A 22 -8.69 -1.32 29.17
CA LEU A 22 -7.78 -1.98 30.10
C LEU A 22 -6.37 -1.84 29.52
N ASN A 23 -5.51 -1.09 30.21
CA ASN A 23 -4.08 -1.00 29.89
C ASN A 23 -3.39 -2.32 30.25
N SER A 24 -3.28 -3.22 29.28
CA SER A 24 -2.30 -4.31 29.32
C SER A 24 -1.13 -3.91 28.44
N ALA A 25 -0.10 -3.32 29.04
CA ALA A 25 1.18 -3.09 28.38
C ALA A 25 1.88 -4.45 28.22
N SER A 26 1.51 -5.19 27.18
CA SER A 26 2.32 -6.31 26.72
C SER A 26 3.54 -5.73 26.02
N ALA A 27 4.72 -5.92 26.62
CA ALA A 27 5.99 -5.66 25.97
C ALA A 27 6.10 -6.58 24.74
N ILE A 28 5.89 -6.01 23.55
CA ILE A 28 6.09 -6.72 22.29
C ILE A 28 7.59 -6.85 22.11
N ALA A 29 8.08 -8.09 22.03
CA ALA A 29 9.44 -8.38 21.59
C ALA A 29 9.61 -7.84 20.16
N THR A 30 10.26 -6.69 20.03
CA THR A 30 10.68 -6.15 18.74
C THR A 30 11.81 -7.03 18.21
N THR A 31 11.51 -7.92 17.28
CA THR A 31 12.54 -8.44 16.38
C THR A 31 13.11 -7.24 15.64
N ASN A 32 14.37 -6.90 15.94
CA ASN A 32 15.11 -5.81 15.31
C ASN A 32 15.44 -6.17 13.84
N GLN A 33 14.42 -6.32 12.99
CA GLN A 33 14.64 -6.27 11.54
C GLN A 33 14.99 -4.82 11.21
N THR A 34 16.27 -4.56 10.99
CA THR A 34 16.75 -3.27 10.51
C THR A 34 16.48 -3.16 9.02
N VAL A 35 16.01 -1.99 8.59
CA VAL A 35 15.83 -1.69 7.16
C VAL A 35 17.20 -1.74 6.49
N PRO A 36 17.39 -2.50 5.39
CA PRO A 36 18.66 -2.52 4.67
C PRO A 36 19.06 -1.13 4.16
N THR A 37 20.30 -0.73 4.42
CA THR A 37 20.86 0.56 3.98
C THR A 37 22.19 0.40 3.27
N ILE A 38 22.56 1.40 2.48
CA ILE A 38 23.91 1.59 1.96
C ILE A 38 24.48 2.92 2.47
N ASN A 39 25.80 2.93 2.67
CA ASN A 39 26.52 4.15 3.02
C ASN A 39 26.50 5.11 1.84
N TYR A 40 26.14 6.37 2.10
CA TYR A 40 26.24 7.46 1.15
C TYR A 40 27.12 8.57 1.73
N GLN A 41 27.94 9.18 0.87
CA GLN A 41 28.81 10.28 1.25
C GLN A 41 28.72 11.41 0.23
N GLN A 42 28.61 12.63 0.72
CA GLN A 42 28.65 13.84 -0.08
C GLN A 42 29.56 14.85 0.62
N GLY A 43 30.75 15.09 0.06
CA GLY A 43 31.79 15.87 0.73
C GLY A 43 32.20 15.24 2.07
N LYS A 44 32.15 16.03 3.15
CA LYS A 44 32.46 15.56 4.52
C LYS A 44 31.28 14.90 5.23
N ARG A 45 30.09 14.88 4.61
CA ARG A 45 28.86 14.39 5.23
C ARG A 45 28.63 12.94 4.86
N ARG A 46 28.17 12.17 5.84
CA ARG A 46 27.80 10.75 5.70
C ARG A 46 26.29 10.63 5.92
N GLY A 47 25.69 9.60 5.34
CA GLY A 47 24.31 9.26 5.58
C GLY A 47 24.05 7.80 5.24
N GLN A 48 22.97 7.25 5.79
CA GLN A 48 22.43 5.97 5.37
C GLN A 48 21.27 6.23 4.41
N ILE A 49 21.28 5.58 3.26
CA ILE A 49 20.16 5.63 2.32
C ILE A 49 19.58 4.22 2.15
N PRO A 50 18.28 4.08 1.84
CA PRO A 50 17.66 2.77 1.74
C PRO A 50 18.28 1.95 0.60
N ASP A 51 18.63 0.69 0.87
CA ASP A 51 19.07 -0.25 -0.15
C ASP A 51 17.85 -0.88 -0.84
N TRP A 52 17.32 -0.20 -1.86
CA TRP A 52 16.13 -0.65 -2.59
C TRP A 52 16.29 -2.02 -3.27
N SER A 53 17.53 -2.49 -3.45
CA SER A 53 17.82 -3.82 -3.98
C SER A 53 17.62 -4.94 -2.95
N LYS A 54 17.57 -4.59 -1.67
CA LYS A 54 17.36 -5.54 -0.55
C LYS A 54 16.06 -5.32 0.21
N ILE A 55 15.43 -4.15 0.05
CA ILE A 55 14.14 -3.86 0.65
C ILE A 55 13.03 -4.53 -0.16
N THR A 56 12.28 -5.40 0.51
CA THR A 56 11.10 -6.10 0.01
C THR A 56 9.95 -5.88 0.98
N TRP A 57 8.72 -6.17 0.58
CA TRP A 57 7.58 -6.09 1.49
C TRP A 57 7.68 -7.07 2.66
N GLU A 58 8.26 -8.25 2.43
CA GLU A 58 8.51 -9.28 3.45
C GLU A 58 9.53 -8.80 4.50
N LYS A 59 10.59 -8.09 4.07
CA LYS A 59 11.68 -7.61 4.93
C LYS A 59 11.35 -6.31 5.67
N LEU A 60 10.26 -5.63 5.33
CA LEU A 60 9.82 -4.46 6.11
C LEU A 60 9.48 -4.88 7.55
N PRO A 61 9.81 -4.04 8.55
CA PRO A 61 9.35 -4.25 9.91
C PRO A 61 7.83 -4.34 10.00
N ALA A 62 7.34 -4.94 11.08
CA ALA A 62 5.91 -5.04 11.33
C ALA A 62 5.28 -3.67 11.63
N ILE A 63 3.98 -3.56 11.36
CA ILE A 63 3.16 -2.41 11.74
C ILE A 63 3.06 -2.37 13.27
N GLN A 64 3.38 -1.25 13.90
CA GLN A 64 3.42 -1.13 15.36
C GLN A 64 2.07 -0.86 16.02
N GLN A 65 1.07 -0.39 15.27
CA GLN A 65 -0.25 -0.07 15.82
C GLN A 65 -1.35 -0.84 15.10
N ALA A 66 -2.27 -1.38 15.89
CA ALA A 66 -3.49 -1.97 15.39
C ALA A 66 -4.40 -0.90 14.77
N GLY A 67 -5.28 -1.31 13.87
CA GLY A 67 -6.22 -0.40 13.25
C GLY A 67 -7.22 -1.14 12.38
N TYR A 68 -8.17 -0.37 11.85
CA TYR A 68 -9.20 -0.91 10.98
C TYR A 68 -9.74 0.14 10.02
N LEU A 69 -10.32 -0.36 8.94
CA LEU A 69 -11.21 0.35 8.05
C LEU A 69 -12.50 -0.47 7.92
N ILE A 70 -13.62 0.16 8.22
CA ILE A 70 -14.95 -0.37 7.88
C ILE A 70 -15.58 0.59 6.88
N VAL A 71 -15.84 0.09 5.68
CA VAL A 71 -16.52 0.83 4.63
C VAL A 71 -18.00 0.42 4.60
N PRO A 72 -18.94 1.36 4.81
CA PRO A 72 -20.36 1.09 4.68
C PRO A 72 -20.72 0.48 3.31
N LYS A 73 -21.65 -0.49 3.30
CA LYS A 73 -22.06 -1.24 2.10
C LYS A 73 -22.35 -0.36 0.87
N LYS A 74 -23.04 0.77 1.09
CA LYS A 74 -23.36 1.77 0.04
C LYS A 74 -22.14 2.32 -0.72
N TYR A 75 -20.95 2.30 -0.12
CA TYR A 75 -19.71 2.71 -0.77
C TYR A 75 -18.97 1.52 -1.37
N GLN A 76 -19.03 0.34 -0.75
CA GLN A 76 -18.48 -0.90 -1.31
C GLN A 76 -19.05 -1.20 -2.70
N ASP A 77 -20.36 -1.02 -2.89
CA ASP A 77 -21.02 -1.26 -4.18
C ASP A 77 -20.53 -0.27 -5.26
N LYS A 78 -20.18 0.97 -4.88
CA LYS A 78 -19.58 1.94 -5.80
C LYS A 78 -18.14 1.59 -6.14
N PHE A 79 -17.41 1.01 -5.19
CA PHE A 79 -16.02 0.61 -5.34
C PHE A 79 -15.85 -0.64 -6.18
N GLY A 80 -16.90 -1.47 -6.27
CA GLY A 80 -16.86 -2.75 -6.97
C GLY A 80 -16.17 -3.85 -6.18
N TYR A 81 -15.73 -3.58 -4.95
CA TYR A 81 -15.24 -4.54 -3.95
C TYR A 81 -15.30 -3.91 -2.56
N ASP A 82 -15.19 -4.75 -1.53
CA ASP A 82 -15.08 -4.29 -0.14
C ASP A 82 -13.60 -4.08 0.24
N PRO A 83 -13.15 -2.83 0.51
CA PRO A 83 -11.80 -2.55 0.99
C PRO A 83 -11.71 -2.62 2.52
N SER A 84 -12.78 -2.96 3.23
CA SER A 84 -12.77 -3.08 4.70
C SER A 84 -11.76 -4.14 5.15
N ARG A 85 -11.00 -3.81 6.19
CA ARG A 85 -9.99 -4.70 6.78
C ARG A 85 -9.57 -4.18 8.15
N SER A 86 -9.05 -5.09 8.97
CA SER A 86 -8.43 -4.77 10.25
C SER A 86 -7.05 -5.42 10.32
N TRP A 87 -6.17 -4.84 11.13
CA TRP A 87 -4.84 -5.37 11.38
C TRP A 87 -4.48 -5.18 12.84
N ASN A 88 -3.59 -6.05 13.31
CA ASN A 88 -3.04 -5.98 14.66
C ASN A 88 -1.64 -5.35 14.64
N ALA A 89 -1.23 -4.80 15.77
CA ALA A 89 0.18 -4.51 16.00
C ALA A 89 1.01 -5.79 15.86
N GLY A 90 2.20 -5.71 15.27
CA GLY A 90 3.05 -6.85 14.94
C GLY A 90 2.73 -7.51 13.58
N GLN A 91 1.67 -7.10 12.89
CA GLN A 91 1.33 -7.64 11.57
C GLN A 91 2.21 -7.04 10.46
N LYS A 92 2.61 -7.87 9.48
CA LYS A 92 3.39 -7.44 8.31
C LYS A 92 2.53 -6.65 7.32
N SER A 93 3.11 -5.61 6.73
CA SER A 93 2.39 -4.73 5.80
C SER A 93 1.92 -5.47 4.54
N ASP A 94 2.65 -6.47 4.05
CA ASP A 94 2.26 -7.30 2.90
C ASP A 94 0.95 -8.08 3.09
N SER A 95 0.52 -8.28 4.33
CA SER A 95 -0.75 -8.92 4.70
C SER A 95 -1.90 -7.94 4.95
N VAL A 96 -1.64 -6.64 4.91
CA VAL A 96 -2.60 -5.56 5.17
C VAL A 96 -2.83 -4.68 3.94
N ILE A 97 -1.78 -4.50 3.14
CA ILE A 97 -1.81 -3.70 1.92
C ILE A 97 -2.29 -4.57 0.76
N MET A 98 -3.33 -4.09 0.08
CA MET A 98 -3.84 -4.65 -1.16
C MET A 98 -3.08 -4.08 -2.35
N LEU A 99 -3.00 -4.82 -3.46
CA LEU A 99 -2.27 -4.39 -4.66
C LEU A 99 -2.73 -2.99 -5.12
N GLY A 100 -4.03 -2.72 -5.11
CA GLY A 100 -4.60 -1.44 -5.54
C GLY A 100 -4.25 -0.23 -4.67
N ASP A 101 -3.78 -0.44 -3.43
CA ASP A 101 -3.45 0.66 -2.53
C ASP A 101 -2.18 1.40 -2.98
N ALA A 102 -1.21 0.66 -3.54
CA ALA A 102 0.12 1.16 -3.89
C ALA A 102 0.51 0.89 -5.36
N ASP A 103 -0.43 0.43 -6.20
CA ASP A 103 -0.19 0.19 -7.64
C ASP A 103 0.21 1.44 -8.41
N ASP A 104 -0.16 2.63 -7.96
CA ASP A 104 0.29 3.87 -8.61
C ASP A 104 1.78 4.11 -8.52
N GLU A 105 2.38 3.61 -7.44
CA GLU A 105 3.80 3.73 -7.22
C GLU A 105 4.54 2.51 -7.75
N PHE A 106 4.07 1.29 -7.45
CA PHE A 106 4.83 0.09 -7.80
C PHE A 106 4.41 -0.55 -9.13
N ARG A 107 3.21 -0.25 -9.65
CA ARG A 107 2.62 -0.86 -10.85
C ARG A 107 2.57 -2.38 -10.78
N PHE A 108 2.15 -2.95 -9.64
CA PHE A 108 1.97 -4.40 -9.45
C PHE A 108 1.16 -5.06 -10.56
N GLY A 109 0.14 -4.36 -11.08
CA GLY A 109 -0.71 -4.85 -12.14
C GLY A 109 0.05 -5.16 -13.45
N ASP A 110 1.26 -4.65 -13.63
CA ASP A 110 2.06 -4.83 -14.84
C ASP A 110 2.88 -6.13 -14.80
N PHE A 111 3.10 -6.70 -13.62
CA PHE A 111 3.73 -8.00 -13.50
C PHE A 111 2.84 -9.13 -14.02
N THR A 112 3.50 -10.17 -14.51
CA THR A 112 2.96 -11.52 -14.66
C THR A 112 3.44 -12.41 -13.50
N LEU A 113 2.86 -13.60 -13.31
CA LEU A 113 3.38 -14.54 -12.31
C LEU A 113 4.77 -15.08 -12.69
N ASP A 114 5.04 -15.19 -13.99
CA ASP A 114 6.36 -15.61 -14.49
C ASP A 114 7.44 -14.55 -14.22
N ASP A 115 7.12 -13.26 -14.35
CA ASP A 115 8.07 -12.18 -14.00
C ASP A 115 8.48 -12.24 -12.53
N ILE A 116 7.48 -12.39 -11.65
CA ILE A 116 7.70 -12.47 -10.19
C ILE A 116 8.55 -13.70 -9.87
N ALA A 117 8.17 -14.86 -10.38
CA ALA A 117 8.91 -16.10 -10.16
C ALA A 117 10.38 -15.96 -10.60
N LYS A 118 10.62 -15.42 -11.81
CA LYS A 118 11.97 -15.19 -12.34
C LYS A 118 12.81 -14.29 -11.44
N ILE A 119 12.25 -13.19 -10.95
CA ILE A 119 12.95 -12.27 -10.03
C ILE A 119 13.30 -12.99 -8.72
N THR A 120 12.32 -13.69 -8.14
CA THR A 120 12.49 -14.29 -6.81
C THR A 120 13.33 -15.56 -6.80
N SER A 121 13.39 -16.29 -7.92
CA SER A 121 14.28 -17.45 -8.09
C SER A 121 15.74 -17.04 -8.27
N GLN A 122 16.01 -15.78 -8.64
CA GLN A 122 17.38 -15.24 -8.75
C GLN A 122 17.91 -14.66 -7.43
N SER A 123 17.02 -14.38 -6.47
CA SER A 123 17.35 -13.80 -5.17
C SER A 123 17.32 -14.89 -4.08
N ASP A 124 18.50 -15.40 -3.72
CA ASP A 124 18.79 -16.14 -2.48
C ASP A 124 17.96 -17.41 -2.18
N ALA A 125 17.99 -18.42 -3.05
CA ALA A 125 17.65 -19.80 -2.64
C ALA A 125 18.92 -20.67 -2.54
N PRO A 126 19.24 -21.26 -1.37
CA PRO A 126 20.16 -22.39 -1.31
C PRO A 126 19.54 -23.58 -2.08
N ASP A 127 20.39 -24.30 -2.83
CA ASP A 127 20.10 -25.34 -3.83
C ASP A 127 19.14 -26.50 -3.46
N ASN A 128 18.50 -26.50 -2.29
CA ASN A 128 17.80 -27.68 -1.75
C ASN A 128 16.36 -27.47 -1.25
N ALA A 129 15.71 -26.34 -1.52
CA ALA A 129 14.27 -26.20 -1.34
C ALA A 129 13.57 -26.32 -2.70
N GLN A 130 13.09 -27.52 -3.03
CA GLN A 130 12.21 -27.71 -4.17
C GLN A 130 10.86 -27.07 -3.82
N ASP A 131 10.76 -25.76 -4.03
CA ASP A 131 9.54 -25.00 -3.80
C ASP A 131 8.44 -25.63 -4.65
N LYS A 132 7.41 -26.15 -3.99
CA LYS A 132 6.25 -26.73 -4.66
C LYS A 132 5.63 -25.64 -5.52
N ASP A 133 5.42 -25.94 -6.80
CA ASP A 133 4.73 -25.03 -7.72
C ASP A 133 3.42 -24.52 -7.09
N PRO A 134 3.17 -23.19 -7.10
CA PRO A 134 1.98 -22.63 -6.50
C PRO A 134 0.71 -23.15 -7.20
N THR A 135 -0.32 -23.35 -6.39
CA THR A 135 -1.66 -23.74 -6.83
C THR A 135 -2.51 -22.52 -7.15
N LEU A 136 -3.68 -22.72 -7.77
CA LEU A 136 -4.64 -21.64 -8.00
C LEU A 136 -5.17 -21.03 -6.70
N LYS A 137 -5.15 -21.77 -5.59
CA LYS A 137 -5.54 -21.26 -4.26
C LYS A 137 -4.56 -20.20 -3.75
N ASP A 138 -3.28 -20.33 -4.11
CA ASP A 138 -2.21 -19.47 -3.62
C ASP A 138 -2.18 -18.11 -4.33
N VAL A 139 -2.90 -17.98 -5.46
CA VAL A 139 -3.00 -16.75 -6.25
C VAL A 139 -4.30 -16.02 -5.93
N GLY A 140 -4.23 -15.03 -5.04
CA GLY A 140 -5.40 -14.41 -4.41
C GLY A 140 -6.38 -13.70 -5.35
N PHE A 141 -5.98 -13.34 -6.57
CA PHE A 141 -6.91 -12.81 -7.58
C PHE A 141 -7.69 -13.89 -8.34
N VAL A 142 -7.23 -15.15 -8.34
CA VAL A 142 -7.86 -16.24 -9.11
C VAL A 142 -9.27 -16.56 -8.62
N LYS A 143 -9.49 -16.56 -7.30
CA LYS A 143 -10.82 -16.81 -6.71
C LYS A 143 -11.91 -15.83 -7.16
N TRP A 144 -11.55 -14.64 -7.63
CA TRP A 144 -12.50 -13.63 -8.12
C TRP A 144 -12.82 -13.76 -9.60
N GLN A 145 -12.11 -14.66 -10.30
CA GLN A 145 -12.32 -14.86 -11.72
C GLN A 145 -13.54 -15.75 -11.97
N THR A 146 -14.14 -15.57 -13.13
CA THR A 146 -15.12 -16.48 -13.72
C THR A 146 -14.57 -16.95 -15.06
N THR A 147 -15.15 -17.99 -15.66
CA THR A 147 -14.76 -18.41 -17.01
C THR A 147 -14.83 -17.26 -18.01
N ALA A 148 -15.87 -16.43 -17.94
CA ALA A 148 -15.99 -15.24 -18.78
C ALA A 148 -14.90 -14.19 -18.52
N SER A 149 -14.54 -13.94 -17.25
CA SER A 149 -13.47 -12.97 -16.95
C SER A 149 -12.08 -13.49 -17.31
N LEU A 150 -11.85 -14.81 -17.20
CA LEU A 150 -10.62 -15.44 -17.66
C LEU A 150 -10.46 -15.34 -19.17
N VAL A 151 -11.51 -15.62 -19.96
CA VAL A 151 -11.44 -15.44 -21.43
C VAL A 151 -11.24 -13.98 -21.81
N LYS A 152 -11.81 -13.04 -21.04
CA LYS A 152 -11.55 -11.61 -21.24
C LYS A 152 -10.09 -11.25 -20.99
N ALA A 153 -9.47 -11.80 -19.93
CA ALA A 153 -8.07 -11.54 -19.59
C ALA A 153 -7.10 -12.28 -20.52
N ILE A 154 -7.48 -13.49 -20.97
CA ILE A 154 -6.69 -14.42 -21.77
C ILE A 154 -7.51 -14.84 -23.00
N PRO A 155 -7.56 -14.02 -24.07
CA PRO A 155 -8.46 -14.29 -25.21
C PRO A 155 -8.25 -15.65 -25.87
N SER A 156 -7.01 -16.14 -25.93
CA SER A 156 -6.66 -17.45 -26.50
C SER A 156 -7.33 -18.62 -25.79
N LEU A 157 -7.70 -18.46 -24.51
CA LEU A 157 -8.43 -19.46 -23.72
C LEU A 157 -9.79 -19.79 -24.36
N GLY A 158 -10.44 -18.81 -25.01
CA GLY A 158 -11.72 -19.00 -25.68
C GLY A 158 -11.69 -20.03 -26.82
N ASN A 159 -10.51 -20.26 -27.41
CA ASN A 159 -10.31 -21.20 -28.52
C ASN A 159 -10.07 -22.64 -28.04
N LEU A 160 -9.77 -22.84 -26.75
CA LEU A 160 -9.54 -24.17 -26.20
C LEU A 160 -10.86 -24.89 -25.95
N GLN A 161 -10.85 -26.21 -26.13
CA GLN A 161 -11.97 -27.06 -25.71
C GLN A 161 -12.11 -27.03 -24.19
N VAL A 162 -13.36 -27.02 -23.70
CA VAL A 162 -13.65 -26.95 -22.25
C VAL A 162 -12.97 -28.09 -21.48
N ASN A 163 -12.99 -29.30 -22.02
CA ASN A 163 -12.39 -30.49 -21.41
C ASN A 163 -10.85 -30.45 -21.30
N ARG A 164 -10.17 -29.53 -22.00
CA ARG A 164 -8.71 -29.34 -21.93
C ARG A 164 -8.30 -28.45 -20.77
N VAL A 165 -9.22 -27.72 -20.15
CA VAL A 165 -8.95 -26.82 -19.04
C VAL A 165 -9.76 -27.26 -17.83
N LYS A 166 -9.21 -28.21 -17.06
CA LYS A 166 -9.92 -28.89 -15.95
C LYS A 166 -10.59 -27.94 -14.95
N PRO A 167 -9.95 -26.85 -14.46
CA PRO A 167 -10.61 -25.91 -13.56
C PRO A 167 -11.86 -25.25 -14.17
N ILE A 168 -11.83 -24.99 -15.48
CA ILE A 168 -12.97 -24.39 -16.19
C ILE A 168 -14.08 -25.40 -16.38
N LEU A 169 -13.75 -26.66 -16.68
CA LEU A 169 -14.74 -27.73 -16.73
C LEU A 169 -15.45 -27.87 -15.38
N GLU A 170 -14.71 -27.96 -14.27
CA GLU A 170 -15.29 -28.16 -12.94
C GLU A 170 -16.18 -26.99 -12.52
N VAL A 171 -15.76 -25.73 -12.75
CA VAL A 171 -16.58 -24.56 -12.37
C VAL A 171 -17.85 -24.43 -13.21
N LEU A 172 -17.84 -24.89 -14.47
CA LEU A 172 -19.03 -24.91 -15.31
C LEU A 172 -20.04 -25.96 -14.80
N GLY A 173 -19.58 -27.04 -14.18
CA GLY A 173 -20.39 -28.10 -13.56
C GLY A 173 -20.13 -29.48 -14.16
N GLU A 174 -20.84 -30.48 -13.67
CA GLU A 174 -20.74 -31.86 -14.19
C GLU A 174 -21.08 -31.92 -15.68
N SER A 175 -20.24 -32.63 -16.44
CA SER A 175 -20.30 -32.70 -17.91
C SER A 175 -21.68 -33.06 -18.44
N ASP A 176 -22.43 -33.88 -17.71
CA ASP A 176 -23.67 -34.51 -18.20
C ASP A 176 -24.85 -33.54 -18.25
N TYR A 177 -24.80 -32.45 -17.46
CA TYR A 177 -25.78 -31.38 -17.46
C TYR A 177 -25.35 -30.16 -18.29
N LEU A 178 -24.14 -30.21 -18.87
CA LEU A 178 -23.66 -29.15 -19.73
C LEU A 178 -24.27 -29.27 -21.14
N PRO A 179 -24.66 -28.14 -21.76
CA PRO A 179 -25.02 -28.10 -23.17
C PRO A 179 -23.95 -28.79 -24.04
N SER A 180 -24.36 -29.39 -25.17
CA SER A 180 -23.42 -30.05 -26.08
C SER A 180 -22.27 -29.13 -26.52
N SER A 181 -22.57 -27.85 -26.72
CA SER A 181 -21.60 -26.77 -27.00
C SER A 181 -20.53 -26.57 -25.91
N CYS A 182 -20.79 -26.98 -24.68
CA CYS A 182 -19.84 -26.96 -23.57
C CYS A 182 -19.11 -28.30 -23.40
N ARG A 183 -19.73 -29.43 -23.76
CA ARG A 183 -19.11 -30.76 -23.66
C ARG A 183 -18.04 -31.01 -24.72
N SER A 184 -18.30 -30.64 -25.97
CA SER A 184 -17.41 -30.89 -27.11
C SER A 184 -16.88 -29.62 -27.79
N GLY A 185 -17.46 -28.46 -27.45
CA GLY A 185 -17.10 -27.18 -28.06
C GLY A 185 -15.97 -26.44 -27.35
N THR A 186 -15.63 -25.29 -27.90
CA THR A 186 -14.66 -24.36 -27.29
C THR A 186 -15.27 -23.61 -26.12
N ILE A 187 -14.43 -23.08 -25.23
CA ILE A 187 -14.88 -22.25 -24.11
C ILE A 187 -15.71 -21.05 -24.64
N ALA A 188 -15.32 -20.42 -25.75
CA ALA A 188 -16.10 -19.33 -26.34
C ALA A 188 -17.47 -19.78 -26.88
N GLN A 189 -17.60 -20.98 -27.43
CA GLN A 189 -18.90 -21.54 -27.86
C GLN A 189 -19.79 -21.85 -26.66
N CYS A 190 -19.21 -22.41 -25.59
CA CYS A 190 -19.91 -22.64 -24.33
C CYS A 190 -20.44 -21.34 -23.74
N LEU A 191 -19.60 -20.30 -23.63
CA LEU A 191 -20.00 -19.00 -23.08
C LEU A 191 -21.10 -18.30 -23.90
N ARG A 192 -21.11 -18.47 -25.23
CA ARG A 192 -22.17 -17.92 -26.10
C ARG A 192 -23.52 -18.61 -25.89
N SER A 193 -23.51 -19.93 -25.74
CA SER A 193 -24.71 -20.75 -25.58
C SER A 193 -25.22 -20.81 -24.13
N ASN A 194 -24.33 -20.59 -23.15
CA ASN A 194 -24.68 -20.53 -21.74
C ASN A 194 -23.95 -19.37 -21.01
N PRO A 195 -24.37 -18.11 -21.25
CA PRO A 195 -23.70 -16.95 -20.66
C PRO A 195 -23.73 -16.93 -19.12
N LYS A 196 -24.77 -17.51 -18.51
CA LYS A 196 -24.93 -17.57 -17.04
C LYS A 196 -23.89 -18.48 -16.40
N ALA A 197 -23.62 -19.66 -16.98
CA ALA A 197 -22.57 -20.55 -16.47
C ALA A 197 -21.18 -19.89 -16.50
N GLY A 198 -20.93 -19.04 -17.49
CA GLY A 198 -19.70 -18.24 -17.58
C GLY A 198 -19.47 -17.24 -16.46
N GLN A 199 -20.50 -16.93 -15.65
CA GLN A 199 -20.43 -16.02 -14.52
C GLN A 199 -20.16 -16.74 -13.19
N ARG A 200 -20.07 -18.07 -13.20
CA ARG A 200 -19.73 -18.82 -11.99
C ARG A 200 -18.27 -18.52 -11.58
N PRO A 201 -18.04 -18.06 -10.35
CA PRO A 201 -16.72 -17.76 -9.84
C PRO A 201 -15.90 -19.03 -9.53
N LEU A 202 -14.59 -18.95 -9.73
CA LEU A 202 -13.64 -20.05 -9.49
C LEU A 202 -13.52 -20.46 -8.02
N TRP A 203 -13.97 -19.64 -7.07
CA TRP A 203 -14.02 -20.03 -5.66
C TRP A 203 -15.02 -21.16 -5.34
N ASP A 204 -15.86 -21.56 -6.31
CA ASP A 204 -16.89 -22.59 -6.15
C ASP A 204 -16.27 -24.00 -6.21
N ILE A 205 -15.00 -24.11 -6.62
CA ILE A 205 -14.25 -25.37 -6.74
C ILE A 205 -13.04 -25.37 -5.82
N ASP A 206 -12.47 -26.56 -5.57
CA ASP A 206 -11.26 -26.67 -4.76
C ASP A 206 -10.01 -26.28 -5.58
N LEU A 207 -9.66 -25.00 -5.52
CA LEU A 207 -8.51 -24.44 -6.21
C LEU A 207 -7.15 -25.03 -5.77
N SER A 208 -7.08 -25.73 -4.64
CA SER A 208 -5.83 -26.35 -4.18
C SER A 208 -5.42 -27.57 -5.02
N LYS A 209 -6.35 -28.16 -5.77
CA LYS A 209 -6.11 -29.31 -6.66
C LYS A 209 -5.41 -28.95 -7.96
N TYR A 210 -5.31 -27.66 -8.26
CA TYR A 210 -4.90 -27.17 -9.57
C TYR A 210 -3.62 -26.35 -9.47
N SER A 211 -2.58 -26.76 -10.21
CA SER A 211 -1.40 -25.92 -10.44
C SER A 211 -1.78 -24.64 -11.20
N THR A 212 -1.01 -23.58 -11.03
CA THR A 212 -1.08 -22.36 -11.87
C THR A 212 -0.94 -22.64 -13.38
N ASN A 213 -0.34 -23.75 -13.78
CA ASN A 213 -0.25 -24.19 -15.19
C ASN A 213 -1.56 -24.81 -15.72
N SER A 214 -2.53 -25.11 -14.85
CA SER A 214 -3.79 -25.75 -15.24
C SER A 214 -4.71 -24.84 -16.06
N ILE A 215 -4.45 -23.53 -16.06
CA ILE A 215 -5.13 -22.54 -16.90
C ILE A 215 -4.07 -21.97 -17.85
N PRO A 216 -4.07 -22.38 -19.13
CA PRO A 216 -3.11 -21.86 -20.10
C PRO A 216 -3.15 -20.34 -20.20
N GLY A 217 -1.98 -19.70 -20.16
CA GLY A 217 -1.83 -18.24 -20.23
C GLY A 217 -1.97 -17.51 -18.89
N LEU A 218 -2.39 -18.18 -17.80
CA LEU A 218 -2.58 -17.53 -16.50
C LEU A 218 -1.30 -16.85 -15.99
N ARG A 219 -0.17 -17.55 -16.09
CA ARG A 219 1.10 -17.10 -15.55
C ARG A 219 1.74 -15.99 -16.36
N GLN A 220 1.46 -15.91 -17.65
CA GLN A 220 2.02 -14.97 -18.62
C GLN A 220 1.16 -13.71 -18.79
N THR A 221 -0.05 -13.69 -18.23
CA THR A 221 -0.97 -12.57 -18.40
C THR A 221 -0.72 -11.53 -17.30
N PRO A 222 -0.60 -10.22 -17.64
CA PRO A 222 -0.40 -9.19 -16.64
C PRO A 222 -1.53 -9.18 -15.61
N ILE A 223 -1.18 -9.05 -14.33
CA ILE A 223 -2.12 -9.13 -13.20
C ILE A 223 -3.30 -8.16 -13.40
N ARG A 224 -3.05 -6.99 -13.99
CA ARG A 224 -4.06 -5.95 -14.22
C ARG A 224 -5.23 -6.38 -15.12
N GLN A 225 -5.05 -7.44 -15.92
CA GLN A 225 -6.07 -7.94 -16.83
C GLN A 225 -7.15 -8.76 -16.08
N PHE A 226 -6.83 -9.30 -14.90
CA PHE A 226 -7.75 -10.13 -14.14
C PHE A 226 -8.79 -9.29 -13.40
N LYS A 227 -10.03 -9.78 -13.32
CA LYS A 227 -11.12 -9.08 -12.63
C LYS A 227 -10.77 -8.87 -11.15
N GLN A 228 -10.97 -7.65 -10.63
CA GLN A 228 -10.76 -7.33 -9.21
C GLN A 228 -9.36 -7.67 -8.68
N TRP A 229 -8.32 -7.72 -9.51
CA TRP A 229 -6.97 -8.02 -9.07
C TRP A 229 -6.50 -7.09 -7.93
N GLN A 230 -6.94 -5.82 -7.94
CA GLN A 230 -6.57 -4.77 -6.98
C GLN A 230 -6.85 -5.13 -5.52
N ARG A 231 -7.82 -6.00 -5.24
CA ARG A 231 -8.24 -6.34 -3.87
C ARG A 231 -7.43 -7.47 -3.23
N THR A 232 -6.49 -8.02 -3.98
CA THR A 232 -5.58 -9.07 -3.52
C THR A 232 -4.56 -8.45 -2.58
N TYR A 233 -4.25 -9.10 -1.46
CA TYR A 233 -3.14 -8.67 -0.60
C TYR A 233 -1.80 -8.99 -1.25
N ILE A 234 -0.76 -8.22 -0.96
CA ILE A 234 0.57 -8.42 -1.56
C ILE A 234 1.09 -9.84 -1.30
N ASN A 235 0.92 -10.36 -0.08
CA ASN A 235 1.32 -11.71 0.28
C ASN A 235 0.45 -12.83 -0.31
N GLN A 236 -0.64 -12.49 -1.01
CA GLN A 236 -1.50 -13.44 -1.72
C GLN A 236 -1.13 -13.54 -3.21
N VAL A 237 -0.02 -12.95 -3.63
CA VAL A 237 0.58 -13.24 -4.93
C VAL A 237 1.90 -13.97 -4.66
N PRO A 238 2.06 -15.24 -5.07
CA PRO A 238 3.26 -16.01 -4.77
C PRO A 238 4.54 -15.27 -5.18
N GLY A 239 5.46 -15.09 -4.22
CA GLY A 239 6.74 -14.41 -4.41
C GLY A 239 6.69 -12.89 -4.45
N LEU A 240 5.53 -12.24 -4.61
CA LEU A 240 5.48 -10.79 -4.81
C LEU A 240 6.04 -9.99 -3.63
N ASN A 241 5.82 -10.46 -2.40
CA ASN A 241 6.34 -9.81 -1.21
C ASN A 241 7.88 -9.92 -1.08
N LYS A 242 8.51 -10.81 -1.85
CA LYS A 242 9.97 -11.00 -1.92
C LYS A 242 10.64 -10.21 -3.05
N VAL A 243 9.86 -9.61 -3.96
CA VAL A 243 10.42 -8.76 -5.03
C VAL A 243 11.06 -7.52 -4.41
N PRO A 244 12.35 -7.23 -4.70
CA PRO A 244 12.99 -5.99 -4.27
C PRO A 244 12.30 -4.76 -4.86
N PHE A 245 12.21 -3.68 -4.10
CA PHE A 245 11.58 -2.44 -4.55
C PHE A 245 12.27 -1.83 -5.78
N SER A 246 13.56 -2.10 -5.99
CA SER A 246 14.30 -1.71 -7.20
C SER A 246 13.97 -2.55 -8.44
N GLN A 247 13.28 -3.68 -8.29
CA GLN A 247 12.88 -4.58 -9.39
C GLN A 247 11.37 -4.55 -9.66
N MET A 248 10.63 -3.68 -8.98
CA MET A 248 9.21 -3.45 -9.27
C MET A 248 9.03 -2.81 -10.67
N PRO A 249 7.87 -2.98 -11.34
CA PRO A 249 7.66 -2.46 -12.69
C PRO A 249 7.79 -0.94 -12.80
N ASN A 250 7.44 -0.22 -11.72
CA ASN A 250 7.97 1.12 -11.48
C ASN A 250 8.86 1.07 -10.23
N PRO A 251 10.19 0.98 -10.41
CA PRO A 251 11.09 0.84 -9.28
C PRO A 251 11.19 2.17 -8.54
N ILE A 252 11.31 2.10 -7.21
CA ILE A 252 11.71 3.28 -6.44
C ILE A 252 13.14 3.59 -6.86
N LYS A 253 13.28 4.65 -7.67
CA LYS A 253 14.58 5.09 -8.16
C LYS A 253 15.39 5.58 -6.96
N PRO A 254 16.68 5.20 -6.86
CA PRO A 254 17.61 5.87 -5.95
C PRO A 254 17.66 7.36 -6.31
N GLY A 255 16.86 8.16 -5.62
CA GLY A 255 16.77 9.59 -5.84
C GLY A 255 17.66 10.31 -4.82
N THR A 256 18.72 10.96 -5.31
CA THR A 256 19.45 12.04 -4.61
C THR A 256 18.61 13.33 -4.51
N SER A 257 17.28 13.20 -4.51
CA SER A 257 16.34 14.31 -4.54
C SER A 257 16.28 15.00 -3.18
N VAL A 258 16.74 16.25 -3.16
CA VAL A 258 16.76 17.20 -2.04
C VAL A 258 17.32 16.55 -0.76
N ALA A 259 18.65 16.54 -0.64
CA ALA A 259 19.34 16.16 0.59
C ALA A 259 19.52 17.40 1.48
N GLY A 260 18.93 17.36 2.67
CA GLY A 260 19.22 18.31 3.75
C GLY A 260 20.26 17.73 4.71
N ILE A 261 20.63 18.53 5.70
CA ILE A 261 21.47 18.06 6.82
C ILE A 261 20.60 18.04 8.07
N ALA A 262 20.61 16.98 8.85
CA ALA A 262 20.00 17.00 10.18
C ALA A 262 20.81 17.98 11.05
N SER A 263 20.25 19.14 11.36
CA SER A 263 20.97 20.19 12.11
C SER A 263 20.83 19.97 13.61
N THR A 264 19.59 20.07 14.09
CA THR A 264 19.30 19.99 15.53
C THR A 264 17.98 19.26 15.73
N VAL A 265 17.98 18.30 16.65
CA VAL A 265 16.77 17.57 17.04
C VAL A 265 16.14 18.23 18.26
N PHE A 266 14.86 18.57 18.12
CA PHE A 266 14.06 19.12 19.20
C PHE A 266 12.95 18.15 19.62
N GLY A 267 12.86 17.93 20.92
CA GLY A 267 11.99 16.97 21.60
C GLY A 267 10.64 17.56 22.00
N LYS A 268 10.00 16.95 23.00
CA LYS A 268 8.60 17.25 23.36
C LYS A 268 8.43 18.56 24.13
N ALA A 269 9.52 19.12 24.67
CA ALA A 269 9.49 20.39 25.37
C ALA A 269 9.19 21.58 24.42
N GLU A 270 9.54 21.42 23.14
CA GLU A 270 9.28 22.45 22.14
C GLU A 270 7.81 22.62 21.83
N ARG A 271 7.41 23.87 21.56
CA ARG A 271 6.05 24.24 21.22
C ARG A 271 5.98 24.99 19.90
N GLY A 272 4.86 24.87 19.19
CA GLY A 272 4.62 25.63 17.98
C GLY A 272 4.64 27.14 18.24
N ASP A 273 5.39 27.88 17.43
CA ASP A 273 5.44 29.34 17.46
C ASP A 273 4.47 29.93 16.43
N SER A 274 3.55 30.77 16.88
CA SER A 274 2.58 31.49 16.03
C SER A 274 3.20 32.34 14.92
N ARG A 275 4.49 32.70 15.03
CA ARG A 275 5.23 33.50 14.04
C ARG A 275 5.85 32.65 12.94
N VAL A 276 5.90 31.32 13.11
CA VAL A 276 6.52 30.40 12.14
C VAL A 276 5.44 29.80 11.25
N GLY A 277 5.42 30.22 9.99
CA GLY A 277 4.44 29.76 8.99
C GLY A 277 4.77 28.41 8.33
N ASP A 278 3.80 27.89 7.56
CA ASP A 278 3.90 26.60 6.84
C ASP A 278 5.14 26.50 5.94
N ASN A 279 5.63 27.63 5.40
CA ASN A 279 6.80 27.69 4.52
C ASN A 279 8.11 27.32 5.23
N TYR A 280 8.17 27.33 6.55
CA TYR A 280 9.32 26.87 7.33
C TYR A 280 9.35 25.35 7.54
N PHE A 281 8.36 24.62 7.02
CA PHE A 281 8.26 23.18 7.20
C PHE A 281 8.39 22.42 5.88
N VAL A 282 8.97 21.23 5.93
CA VAL A 282 9.05 20.29 4.80
C VAL A 282 8.00 19.17 4.88
N SER A 283 7.49 18.94 6.10
CA SER A 283 6.47 17.96 6.44
C SER A 283 5.10 18.61 6.49
N GLY A 284 4.06 17.83 6.18
CA GLY A 284 2.68 18.27 6.34
C GLY A 284 1.68 17.22 5.92
N SER A 285 0.67 17.67 5.20
CA SER A 285 -0.50 16.91 4.76
C SER A 285 -0.33 16.40 3.33
N ILE A 286 -0.86 15.21 3.03
CA ILE A 286 -0.99 14.77 1.64
C ILE A 286 -2.39 15.04 1.10
N VAL A 287 -2.44 15.79 -0.01
CA VAL A 287 -3.68 16.21 -0.69
C VAL A 287 -3.88 15.49 -2.03
N ARG A 288 -5.03 15.71 -2.68
CA ARG A 288 -5.30 15.22 -4.04
C ARG A 288 -4.17 15.62 -5.01
N GLY A 289 -3.81 14.69 -5.90
CA GLY A 289 -2.63 14.80 -6.76
C GLY A 289 -1.36 14.28 -6.08
N ASP A 290 -1.50 13.60 -4.94
CA ASP A 290 -0.43 12.90 -4.24
C ASP A 290 0.77 13.82 -3.98
N ARG A 291 0.48 14.93 -3.31
CA ARG A 291 1.43 16.01 -3.03
C ARG A 291 1.49 16.32 -1.54
N THR A 292 2.70 16.50 -1.03
CA THR A 292 2.95 17.06 0.29
C THR A 292 2.68 18.57 0.29
N VAL A 293 1.84 19.02 1.21
CA VAL A 293 1.59 20.43 1.54
C VAL A 293 2.06 20.66 2.96
N SER A 294 3.11 21.46 3.11
CA SER A 294 3.71 21.75 4.41
C SER A 294 2.70 22.28 5.42
N LYS A 295 2.90 21.91 6.68
CA LYS A 295 2.09 22.36 7.81
C LYS A 295 2.99 22.70 8.99
N ALA A 296 2.86 23.92 9.49
CA ALA A 296 3.53 24.35 10.70
C ALA A 296 2.99 23.62 11.93
N CYS A 297 3.82 23.60 12.97
CA CYS A 297 3.40 23.18 14.30
C CYS A 297 2.25 24.07 14.79
N GLU A 298 1.21 23.47 15.38
CA GLU A 298 0.11 24.23 15.97
C GLU A 298 0.61 25.13 17.12
N ALA A 299 0.29 26.42 17.04
CA ALA A 299 0.78 27.42 17.99
C ALA A 299 0.42 27.06 19.44
N GLY A 300 1.42 27.13 20.34
CA GLY A 300 1.27 26.82 21.77
C GLY A 300 1.15 25.33 22.12
N LYS A 301 1.11 24.43 21.14
CA LYS A 301 1.08 22.97 21.38
C LYS A 301 2.47 22.37 21.28
N GLU A 302 2.68 21.29 22.03
CA GLU A 302 3.91 20.50 21.95
C GLU A 302 4.12 20.01 20.51
N CYS A 303 5.33 20.22 20.00
CA CYS A 303 5.69 19.84 18.65
C CYS A 303 7.19 19.57 18.56
N SER A 304 7.57 18.30 18.66
CA SER A 304 8.93 17.88 18.34
C SER A 304 9.19 18.06 16.85
N TYR A 305 10.41 18.45 16.49
CA TYR A 305 10.82 18.57 15.09
C TYR A 305 12.32 18.38 14.92
N LEU A 306 12.72 17.98 13.72
CA LEU A 306 14.11 18.05 13.26
C LEU A 306 14.29 19.36 12.48
N GLU A 307 15.22 20.21 12.91
CA GLU A 307 15.68 21.34 12.11
C GLU A 307 16.68 20.88 11.05
N LEU A 308 16.59 21.47 9.86
CA LEU A 308 17.38 21.13 8.70
C LEU A 308 18.42 22.22 8.42
N GLY A 309 19.64 21.78 8.17
CA GLY A 309 20.63 22.55 7.44
C GLY A 309 20.55 22.27 5.94
N ASP A 310 21.39 22.98 5.19
CA ASP A 310 21.51 22.83 3.74
C ASP A 310 22.97 22.61 3.34
N LEU A 311 23.18 21.88 2.25
CA LEU A 311 24.51 21.67 1.66
C LEU A 311 25.13 22.98 1.14
N GLY A 312 24.31 23.96 0.78
CA GLY A 312 24.71 25.33 0.42
C GLY A 312 24.93 26.27 1.61
N GLY A 313 24.89 25.77 2.84
CA GLY A 313 25.01 26.60 4.06
C GLY A 313 23.76 27.44 4.34
N GLU A 314 23.94 28.59 5.00
CA GLU A 314 22.84 29.42 5.51
C GLU A 314 21.95 30.03 4.43
N ASN A 315 22.49 30.18 3.22
CA ASN A 315 21.76 30.69 2.05
C ASN A 315 20.97 29.60 1.31
N GLY A 316 21.07 28.34 1.76
CA GLY A 316 20.41 27.22 1.13
C GLY A 316 18.90 27.16 1.42
N PRO A 317 18.06 26.66 0.50
CA PRO A 317 16.61 26.66 0.65
C PRO A 317 16.08 25.81 1.81
N LEU A 318 16.87 24.85 2.30
CA LEU A 318 16.52 23.99 3.43
C LEU A 318 16.99 24.52 4.78
N TYR A 319 17.88 25.51 4.80
CA TYR A 319 18.44 26.02 6.04
C TYR A 319 17.34 26.61 6.94
N GLY A 320 17.28 26.14 8.19
CA GLY A 320 16.27 26.51 9.17
C GLY A 320 14.87 25.94 8.88
N LYS A 321 14.70 25.09 7.86
CA LYS A 321 13.45 24.36 7.64
C LYS A 321 13.29 23.25 8.67
N ARG A 322 12.04 22.85 8.93
CA ARG A 322 11.70 21.91 10.00
C ARG A 322 10.91 20.72 9.46
N TRP A 323 11.22 19.55 9.97
CA TRP A 323 10.40 18.35 9.82
C TRP A 323 9.67 18.11 11.14
N ALA A 324 8.39 18.48 11.19
CA ALA A 324 7.55 18.29 12.37
C ALA A 324 7.26 16.80 12.61
N SER A 325 7.17 16.41 13.88
CA SER A 325 6.87 15.04 14.28
C SER A 325 5.40 14.70 14.07
N GLY A 326 5.17 13.60 13.36
CA GLY A 326 3.85 12.98 13.19
C GLY A 326 3.26 12.42 14.49
N SER A 327 4.11 12.13 15.48
CA SER A 327 3.68 11.73 16.82
C SER A 327 3.15 12.91 17.64
N SER A 328 3.59 14.13 17.34
CA SER A 328 3.12 15.34 18.03
C SER A 328 1.93 15.99 17.32
N GLN A 329 1.85 15.89 15.98
CA GLN A 329 0.85 16.60 15.18
C GLN A 329 0.16 15.72 14.13
N GLN A 330 -1.17 15.77 14.15
CA GLN A 330 -2.06 15.13 13.18
C GLN A 330 -2.72 16.19 12.28
N VAL A 331 -2.51 16.08 10.97
CA VAL A 331 -3.02 17.01 9.95
C VAL A 331 -4.16 16.37 9.15
N LYS A 332 -5.02 17.18 8.52
CA LYS A 332 -6.05 16.64 7.63
C LYS A 332 -5.41 16.06 6.39
N GLY A 333 -5.82 14.89 5.92
CA GLY A 333 -5.26 14.22 4.73
C GLY A 333 -6.30 13.44 3.95
N GLY A 334 -5.85 12.68 2.96
CA GLY A 334 -6.72 11.88 2.10
C GLY A 334 -7.59 12.72 1.15
N TYR A 335 -8.39 12.04 0.32
CA TYR A 335 -9.28 12.70 -0.64
C TYR A 335 -10.39 11.79 -1.18
N GLY A 336 -11.52 12.40 -1.56
CA GLY A 336 -12.70 11.70 -2.06
C GLY A 336 -13.51 11.05 -0.94
N LEU A 337 -14.27 9.99 -1.28
CA LEU A 337 -15.17 9.28 -0.35
C LEU A 337 -14.48 8.70 0.89
N LEU A 338 -13.19 8.36 0.76
CA LEU A 338 -12.38 7.78 1.84
C LEU A 338 -11.67 8.84 2.71
N ALA A 339 -11.76 10.13 2.38
CA ALA A 339 -11.04 11.19 3.11
C ALA A 339 -11.44 11.34 4.58
N ALA A 340 -12.64 10.88 4.96
CA ALA A 340 -13.14 10.99 6.33
C ALA A 340 -12.66 9.86 7.26
N VAL A 341 -12.01 8.83 6.71
CA VAL A 341 -11.45 7.73 7.50
C VAL A 341 -10.42 8.27 8.50
N ASN A 342 -10.38 7.70 9.71
CA ASN A 342 -9.53 8.16 10.81
C ASN A 342 -9.77 9.66 11.17
N GLY A 343 -11.03 10.11 11.14
CA GLY A 343 -11.37 11.52 11.33
C GLY A 343 -10.81 12.45 10.25
N GLY A 344 -10.38 11.88 9.12
CA GLY A 344 -9.64 12.55 8.06
C GLY A 344 -8.26 13.03 8.46
N LYS A 345 -7.66 12.42 9.50
CA LYS A 345 -6.37 12.80 10.05
C LYS A 345 -5.27 11.79 9.71
N GLU A 346 -4.07 12.33 9.56
CA GLU A 346 -2.83 11.57 9.40
C GLU A 346 -1.67 12.28 10.13
N PRO A 347 -0.62 11.56 10.56
CA PRO A 347 0.59 12.16 11.11
C PRO A 347 1.18 13.14 10.11
N THR A 348 1.66 14.30 10.56
CA THR A 348 2.43 15.18 9.67
C THR A 348 3.66 14.44 9.14
N GLY A 349 3.95 14.56 7.84
CA GLY A 349 5.01 13.80 7.18
C GLY A 349 5.22 14.23 5.73
N ARG A 350 5.96 13.43 4.96
CA ARG A 350 6.32 13.77 3.58
C ARG A 350 6.35 12.54 2.67
N LEU A 351 5.96 12.73 1.41
CA LEU A 351 6.21 11.76 0.33
C LEU A 351 7.66 11.90 -0.13
N VAL A 352 8.53 11.04 0.40
CA VAL A 352 9.98 11.08 0.11
C VAL A 352 10.30 10.22 -1.12
N HIS A 353 9.61 9.09 -1.25
CA HIS A 353 9.92 8.04 -2.22
C HIS A 353 8.70 7.70 -3.08
N GLY A 354 7.91 8.71 -3.45
CA GLY A 354 6.63 8.53 -4.12
C GLY A 354 5.47 8.32 -3.14
N ASN A 355 4.35 7.83 -3.67
CA ASN A 355 3.06 7.90 -2.98
C ASN A 355 2.57 6.56 -2.38
N ALA A 356 3.35 5.48 -2.48
CA ALA A 356 3.03 4.20 -1.84
C ALA A 356 2.91 4.32 -0.32
N PHE A 357 3.78 5.12 0.28
CA PHE A 357 3.84 5.36 1.71
C PHE A 357 4.36 6.77 1.98
N LYS A 358 4.02 7.28 3.16
CA LYS A 358 4.49 8.55 3.69
C LYS A 358 5.53 8.28 4.78
N VAL A 359 6.59 9.09 4.80
CA VAL A 359 7.59 9.08 5.86
C VAL A 359 7.22 10.15 6.88
N ALA A 360 7.12 9.78 8.16
CA ALA A 360 6.85 10.71 9.25
C ALA A 360 7.87 10.51 10.38
N MET A 361 8.30 11.61 10.99
CA MET A 361 9.14 11.55 12.20
C MET A 361 8.26 11.11 13.36
N ILE A 362 8.61 9.99 14.00
CA ILE A 362 7.83 9.36 15.06
C ILE A 362 8.50 9.45 16.43
N GLY A 363 9.80 9.76 16.48
CA GLY A 363 10.58 9.89 17.71
C GLY A 363 11.62 11.00 17.60
N ALA A 364 11.96 11.59 18.74
CA ALA A 364 13.03 12.59 18.88
C ALA A 364 13.76 12.33 20.21
N ASN A 365 15.08 12.34 20.16
CA ASN A 365 15.94 12.27 21.33
C ASN A 365 16.98 13.39 21.26
N GLU A 366 16.76 14.45 22.03
CA GLU A 366 17.65 15.62 22.09
C GLU A 366 19.03 15.24 22.66
N SER A 367 19.08 14.32 23.64
CA SER A 367 20.34 13.97 24.31
C SER A 367 21.32 13.23 23.39
N THR A 368 20.79 12.49 22.41
CA THR A 368 21.61 11.78 21.41
C THR A 368 21.60 12.48 20.05
N GLY A 369 20.85 13.58 19.89
CA GLY A 369 20.63 14.27 18.62
C GLY A 369 20.05 13.34 17.55
N THR A 370 19.03 12.54 17.88
CA THR A 370 18.50 11.49 16.98
C THR A 370 17.01 11.68 16.71
N ALA A 371 16.61 11.59 15.44
CA ALA A 371 15.21 11.57 15.02
C ALA A 371 14.87 10.22 14.36
N ASP A 372 13.79 9.60 14.83
CA ASP A 372 13.32 8.30 14.32
C ASP A 372 12.17 8.51 13.34
N PHE A 373 12.16 7.74 12.25
CA PHE A 373 11.10 7.81 11.24
C PHE A 373 10.30 6.50 11.16
N GLY A 374 9.06 6.63 10.70
CA GLY A 374 8.18 5.52 10.39
C GLY A 374 7.49 5.72 9.04
N LEU A 375 7.20 4.60 8.37
CA LEU A 375 6.35 4.57 7.19
C LEU A 375 4.88 4.48 7.60
N PHE A 376 4.05 5.25 6.92
CA PHE A 376 2.60 5.15 7.00
C PHE A 376 2.05 4.84 5.60
N PHE A 377 1.15 3.88 5.51
CA PHE A 377 0.44 3.52 4.29
C PHE A 377 -1.00 4.04 4.35
N ARG A 378 -1.67 4.02 3.19
CA ARG A 378 -3.07 4.42 3.06
C ARG A 378 -3.81 3.42 2.20
N ILE A 379 -5.13 3.55 2.20
CA ILE A 379 -6.03 2.72 1.40
C ILE A 379 -6.53 3.58 0.25
N CYS A 380 -6.41 3.06 -0.96
CA CYS A 380 -6.87 3.76 -2.15
C CYS A 380 -7.80 2.85 -2.98
N VAL A 381 -8.85 3.46 -3.52
CA VAL A 381 -9.82 2.78 -4.37
C VAL A 381 -10.05 3.61 -5.62
N ARG A 382 -10.19 2.93 -6.75
CA ARG A 382 -10.60 3.51 -8.03
C ARG A 382 -11.99 3.00 -8.40
N PRO A 383 -13.05 3.72 -8.02
CA PRO A 383 -14.40 3.35 -8.44
C PRO A 383 -14.51 3.48 -9.97
N PRO A 384 -15.26 2.60 -10.65
CA PRO A 384 -15.53 2.74 -12.07
C PRO A 384 -16.10 4.13 -12.39
N PHE A 385 -15.54 4.78 -13.43
CA PHE A 385 -15.96 6.09 -13.92
C PHE A 385 -15.83 7.26 -12.91
N GLN A 386 -15.07 7.07 -11.82
CA GLN A 386 -14.81 8.12 -10.84
C GLN A 386 -13.31 8.30 -10.60
N GLN A 387 -12.96 9.45 -10.04
CA GLN A 387 -11.58 9.71 -9.64
C GLN A 387 -11.19 8.80 -8.45
N LYS A 388 -9.90 8.46 -8.38
CA LYS A 388 -9.28 7.81 -7.22
C LYS A 388 -9.69 8.52 -5.93
N THR A 389 -9.99 7.71 -4.92
CA THR A 389 -10.23 8.15 -3.55
C THR A 389 -9.27 7.42 -2.63
N CYS A 390 -8.75 8.13 -1.63
CA CYS A 390 -7.85 7.56 -0.64
C CYS A 390 -8.16 8.05 0.76
N THR A 391 -7.87 7.19 1.73
CA THR A 391 -7.78 7.58 3.12
C THR A 391 -6.60 8.52 3.34
N PRO A 392 -6.53 9.21 4.49
CA PRO A 392 -5.25 9.69 5.01
C PRO A 392 -4.24 8.53 5.14
N TYR A 393 -2.94 8.82 5.27
CA TYR A 393 -1.92 7.82 5.61
C TYR A 393 -1.97 7.49 7.10
N PHE A 394 -2.55 6.34 7.45
CA PHE A 394 -2.86 5.97 8.83
C PHE A 394 -2.52 4.52 9.19
N ILE A 395 -2.11 3.69 8.23
CA ILE A 395 -1.65 2.32 8.50
C ILE A 395 -0.16 2.40 8.83
N GLY A 396 0.20 2.27 10.10
CA GLY A 396 1.57 2.41 10.55
C GLY A 396 1.62 2.71 12.05
N PRO A 397 2.76 3.17 12.58
CA PRO A 397 4.03 3.25 11.88
C PRO A 397 4.60 1.84 11.60
N VAL A 398 5.23 1.68 10.45
CA VAL A 398 6.25 0.65 10.22
C VAL A 398 7.60 1.29 10.50
N PRO A 399 8.41 0.79 11.44
CA PRO A 399 9.74 1.33 11.73
C PRO A 399 10.57 1.52 10.47
N TRP A 400 11.18 2.70 10.37
CA TRP A 400 12.05 3.06 9.26
C TRP A 400 13.46 3.41 9.78
N MET A 401 14.22 4.15 8.99
CA MET A 401 15.56 4.61 9.33
C MET A 401 15.51 5.80 10.29
N SER A 402 16.43 5.84 11.24
CA SER A 402 16.70 7.02 12.07
C SER A 402 17.79 7.88 11.44
N VAL A 403 17.83 9.16 11.77
CA VAL A 403 18.91 10.07 11.39
C VAL A 403 19.49 10.71 12.65
N LYS A 404 20.81 10.94 12.65
CA LYS A 404 21.49 11.68 13.69
C LYS A 404 21.86 13.08 13.19
N GLU A 405 21.97 14.04 14.09
CA GLU A 405 22.57 15.34 13.79
C GLU A 405 23.89 15.18 13.01
N ASN A 406 24.07 16.03 12.01
CA ASN A 406 25.11 16.02 10.97
C ASN A 406 24.96 14.98 9.86
N ASP A 407 23.99 14.06 9.93
CA ASP A 407 23.69 13.13 8.84
C ASP A 407 22.94 13.83 7.68
N LEU A 408 23.03 13.22 6.50
CA LEU A 408 22.20 13.58 5.37
C LEU A 408 20.75 13.09 5.57
N VAL A 409 19.78 13.94 5.24
CA VAL A 409 18.35 13.64 5.31
C VAL A 409 17.76 13.69 3.91
N ILE A 410 17.20 12.57 3.43
CA ILE A 410 16.49 12.54 2.14
C ILE A 410 15.10 13.13 2.31
N LEU A 411 14.79 14.17 1.56
CA LEU A 411 13.48 14.82 1.59
C LEU A 411 12.61 14.43 0.39
N GLY A 412 13.21 14.09 -0.75
CA GLY A 412 12.44 13.83 -1.96
C GLY A 412 11.72 15.08 -2.49
N THR A 413 10.98 14.91 -3.57
CA THR A 413 10.26 16.01 -4.23
C THR A 413 8.94 16.37 -3.54
N GLY A 414 8.49 15.54 -2.59
CA GLY A 414 7.19 15.70 -1.94
C GLY A 414 6.03 15.19 -2.80
N ARG A 415 6.31 14.31 -3.78
CA ARG A 415 5.36 13.70 -4.70
C ARG A 415 5.61 12.20 -4.82
#